data_AF-A0A3A0A495-F1
#
_entry.id   AF-A0A3A0A495-F1
#
_cell.length_a   1.000
_cell.length_b   1.000
_cell.length_c   1.000
_cell.angle_alpha   90.00
_cell.angle_beta   90.00
_cell.angle_gamma   90.00
#
_symmetry.space_group_name_H-M   'P 1'
#
loop_
_entity.id
_entity.type
_entity.pdbx_description
1 polymer ?
#
loop_
_entity_poly.entity_id
_entity_poly.type
_entity_poly.pdbx_seq_one_letter_code
_entity_poly.pdbx_strand_id
1 'polypeptide(L)'
;MDNLVMSLGAATSPDLVAAVERKYLDAQAEHDRLTQELDTICAGLADMDKIKALKDSYLQVLDEWDAMESDAKREILHIFVDKIVGTKIDKGVIDLAVSWTDTSFDHLRLPRVTSSGTVWLPQEIDLLLSLTARGATQVELAQAFPDRTWRSIYNKYTALTKAPLDLRKNHPIGRDETYHQYLNRVGQPSTNTKGSSPTC
;
A
#
# COMPACT_ATOMS: atom_id res chain seq x y z
N MET A 1 -19.32 72.28 -11.76
CA MET A 1 -18.02 71.64 -11.42
C MET A 1 -17.30 72.40 -10.29
N ASP A 2 -17.97 73.35 -9.62
CA ASP A 2 -17.32 74.30 -8.71
C ASP A 2 -17.05 73.75 -7.30
N ASN A 3 -17.64 72.60 -6.94
CA ASN A 3 -17.37 71.93 -5.66
C ASN A 3 -16.01 71.23 -5.58
N LEU A 4 -15.38 70.88 -6.71
CA LEU A 4 -14.04 70.28 -6.73
C LEU A 4 -12.93 71.32 -6.56
N VAL A 5 -13.18 72.55 -7.02
CA VAL A 5 -12.19 73.65 -6.96
C VAL A 5 -12.11 74.25 -5.57
N MET A 6 -13.22 74.34 -4.82
CA MET A 6 -13.17 74.75 -3.41
C MET A 6 -12.54 73.70 -2.48
N SER A 7 -12.64 72.39 -2.79
CA SER A 7 -11.94 71.36 -2.01
C SER A 7 -10.41 71.37 -2.20
N LEU A 8 -9.92 71.90 -3.33
CA LEU A 8 -8.48 72.06 -3.60
C LEU A 8 -7.85 73.20 -2.80
N GLY A 9 -8.61 74.26 -2.50
CA GLY A 9 -8.14 75.38 -1.65
C GLY A 9 -8.07 75.04 -0.16
N ALA A 10 -8.85 74.05 0.30
CA ALA A 10 -8.80 73.53 1.66
C ALA A 10 -7.75 72.42 1.85
N ALA A 11 -7.25 71.82 0.76
CA ALA A 11 -6.28 70.72 0.77
C ALA A 11 -4.87 71.11 1.26
N THR A 12 -4.61 72.39 1.48
CA THR A 12 -3.36 72.89 2.11
C THR A 12 -3.38 72.80 3.63
N SER A 13 -4.49 72.36 4.26
CA SER A 13 -4.50 72.07 5.69
C SER A 13 -3.62 70.85 5.99
N PRO A 14 -2.60 70.95 6.87
CA PRO A 14 -1.74 69.84 7.26
C PRO A 14 -2.53 68.60 7.72
N ASP A 15 -3.70 68.81 8.33
CA ASP A 15 -4.56 67.73 8.82
C ASP A 15 -5.16 66.88 7.68
N LEU A 16 -5.50 67.50 6.54
CA LEU A 16 -6.02 66.78 5.38
C LEU A 16 -4.93 65.98 4.69
N VAL A 17 -3.71 66.52 4.59
CA VAL A 17 -2.54 65.80 4.06
C VAL A 17 -2.26 64.57 4.91
N ALA A 18 -2.19 64.73 6.24
CA ALA A 18 -1.96 63.61 7.16
C ALA A 18 -3.08 62.55 7.10
N ALA A 19 -4.34 62.96 6.91
CA ALA A 19 -5.46 62.03 6.75
C ALA A 19 -5.38 61.25 5.42
N VAL A 20 -4.98 61.91 4.33
CA VAL A 20 -4.79 61.26 3.03
C VAL A 20 -3.58 60.32 3.06
N GLU A 21 -2.47 60.73 3.67
CA GLU A 21 -1.28 59.90 3.87
C GLU A 21 -1.61 58.64 4.68
N ARG A 22 -2.36 58.78 5.78
CA ARG A 22 -2.80 57.62 6.57
C ARG A 22 -3.66 56.67 5.73
N LYS A 23 -4.65 57.20 5.00
CA LYS A 23 -5.49 56.37 4.12
C LYS A 23 -4.69 55.68 3.03
N TYR A 24 -3.67 56.34 2.49
CA TYR A 24 -2.78 55.76 1.50
C TYR A 24 -1.94 54.62 2.11
N LEU A 25 -1.36 54.83 3.29
CA LEU A 25 -0.59 53.79 3.99
C LEU A 25 -1.46 52.59 4.37
N ASP A 26 -2.67 52.82 4.87
CA ASP A 26 -3.63 51.76 5.18
C ASP A 26 -4.01 50.98 3.92
N ALA A 27 -4.27 51.68 2.80
CA ALA A 27 -4.57 51.05 1.52
C ALA A 27 -3.38 50.25 0.96
N GLN A 28 -2.15 50.73 1.12
CA GLN A 28 -0.94 50.02 0.71
C GLN A 28 -0.76 48.73 1.53
N ALA A 29 -0.92 48.80 2.85
CA ALA A 29 -0.82 47.63 3.72
C ALA A 29 -1.87 46.55 3.37
N GLU A 30 -3.10 46.96 3.06
CA GLU A 30 -4.15 46.04 2.64
C GLU A 30 -3.87 45.44 1.25
N HIS A 31 -3.35 46.23 0.31
CA HIS A 31 -2.90 45.73 -0.99
C HIS A 31 -1.82 44.66 -0.85
N ASP A 32 -0.82 44.91 0.00
CA ASP A 32 0.28 43.97 0.25
C ASP A 32 -0.24 42.67 0.90
N ARG A 33 -1.17 42.79 1.86
CA ARG A 33 -1.86 41.63 2.48
C ARG A 33 -2.58 40.78 1.44
N LEU A 34 -3.40 41.40 0.58
CA LEU A 34 -4.17 40.69 -0.45
C LEU A 34 -3.27 40.08 -1.52
N THR A 35 -2.15 40.73 -1.86
CA THR A 35 -1.16 40.19 -2.80
C THR A 35 -0.54 38.91 -2.23
N GLN A 36 -0.15 38.91 -0.96
CA GLN A 36 0.39 37.71 -0.30
C GLN A 36 -0.64 36.57 -0.22
N GLU A 37 -1.91 36.90 0.03
CA GLU A 37 -3.00 35.92 0.04
C GLU A 37 -3.23 35.32 -1.35
N LEU A 38 -3.21 36.14 -2.41
CA LEU A 38 -3.27 35.69 -3.80
C LEU A 38 -2.08 34.79 -4.17
N ASP A 39 -0.86 35.15 -3.78
CA ASP A 39 0.33 34.35 -4.05
C ASP A 39 0.24 32.98 -3.38
N THR A 40 -0.29 32.93 -2.15
CA THR A 40 -0.52 31.67 -1.42
C THR A 40 -1.55 30.78 -2.12
N ILE A 41 -2.67 31.37 -2.56
CA ILE A 41 -3.72 30.64 -3.30
C ILE A 41 -3.20 30.17 -4.67
N CYS A 42 -2.47 31.01 -5.39
CA CYS A 42 -1.86 30.67 -6.67
C CYS A 42 -0.85 29.53 -6.54
N ALA A 43 -0.02 29.54 -5.50
CA ALA A 43 0.89 28.43 -5.20
C ALA A 43 0.11 27.13 -4.94
N GLY A 44 -0.98 27.20 -4.16
CA GLY A 44 -1.86 26.06 -3.92
C GLY A 44 -2.52 25.52 -5.18
N LEU A 45 -3.00 26.39 -6.08
CA LEU A 45 -3.57 25.98 -7.37
C LEU A 45 -2.53 25.31 -8.28
N ALA A 46 -1.31 25.87 -8.35
CA ALA A 46 -0.23 25.28 -9.12
C ALA A 46 0.13 23.86 -8.60
N ASP A 47 0.10 23.65 -7.28
CA ASP A 47 0.32 22.33 -6.70
C ASP A 47 -0.84 21.37 -6.98
N MET A 48 -2.09 21.85 -6.95
CA MET A 48 -3.24 21.04 -7.36
C MET A 48 -3.16 20.61 -8.83
N ASP A 49 -2.71 21.49 -9.72
CA ASP A 49 -2.57 21.15 -11.14
C ASP A 49 -1.42 20.16 -11.39
N LYS A 50 -0.33 20.25 -10.62
CA LYS A 50 0.72 19.21 -10.62
C LYS A 50 0.16 17.86 -10.18
N ILE A 51 -0.67 17.84 -9.13
CA ILE A 51 -1.31 16.60 -8.64
C ILE A 51 -2.26 16.02 -9.70
N LYS A 52 -3.05 16.86 -10.38
CA LYS A 52 -3.92 16.40 -11.48
C LYS A 52 -3.12 15.84 -12.65
N ALA A 53 -2.07 16.54 -13.08
CA ALA A 53 -1.18 16.07 -14.15
C ALA A 53 -0.51 14.74 -13.78
N LEU A 54 -0.06 14.60 -12.52
CA LEU A 54 0.40 13.33 -11.96
C LEU A 54 -0.70 12.27 -12.13
N LYS A 55 -1.90 12.53 -11.59
CA LYS A 55 -3.02 11.58 -11.61
C LYS A 55 -3.31 11.06 -13.01
N ASP A 56 -3.39 11.96 -13.99
CA ASP A 56 -3.69 11.58 -15.38
C ASP A 56 -2.58 10.72 -16.01
N SER A 57 -1.31 11.01 -15.70
CA SER A 57 -0.19 10.15 -16.12
C SER A 57 -0.19 8.77 -15.45
N TYR A 58 -0.63 8.67 -14.19
CA TYR A 58 -0.60 7.41 -13.46
C TYR A 58 -1.75 6.48 -13.76
N LEU A 59 -2.89 6.98 -14.25
CA LEU A 59 -3.99 6.09 -14.66
C LEU A 59 -3.53 5.13 -15.76
N GLN A 60 -2.77 5.64 -16.75
CA GLN A 60 -2.20 4.79 -17.79
C GLN A 60 -1.18 3.78 -17.22
N VAL A 61 -0.34 4.23 -16.30
CA VAL A 61 0.65 3.38 -15.63
C VAL A 61 -0.01 2.26 -14.82
N LEU A 62 -1.16 2.54 -14.18
CA LEU A 62 -1.92 1.54 -13.43
C LEU A 62 -2.55 0.49 -14.34
N ASP A 63 -3.05 0.89 -15.51
CA ASP A 63 -3.60 -0.04 -16.50
C ASP A 63 -2.51 -0.98 -17.06
N GLU A 64 -1.28 -0.49 -17.20
CA GLU A 64 -0.14 -1.26 -17.67
C GLU A 64 0.64 -1.95 -16.54
N TRP A 65 0.23 -1.78 -15.27
CA TRP A 65 1.03 -2.14 -14.10
C TRP A 65 1.55 -3.57 -14.16
N ASP A 66 0.70 -4.57 -14.42
CA ASP A 66 1.12 -5.96 -14.42
C ASP A 66 2.17 -6.28 -15.50
N ALA A 67 2.14 -5.57 -16.62
CA ALA A 67 3.09 -5.73 -17.73
C ALA A 67 4.42 -5.00 -17.51
N MET A 68 4.51 -4.10 -16.53
CA MET A 68 5.74 -3.34 -16.27
C MET A 68 6.84 -4.17 -15.62
N GLU A 69 8.08 -3.87 -16.01
CA GLU A 69 9.29 -4.37 -15.38
C GLU A 69 9.38 -3.98 -13.90
N SER A 70 10.04 -4.82 -13.10
CA SER A 70 10.08 -4.65 -11.64
C SER A 70 10.77 -3.35 -11.19
N ASP A 71 11.79 -2.88 -11.93
CA ASP A 71 12.47 -1.63 -11.61
C ASP A 71 11.59 -0.40 -11.91
N ALA A 72 10.80 -0.42 -12.98
CA ALA A 72 9.87 0.65 -13.30
C ALA A 72 8.76 0.77 -12.24
N LYS A 73 8.20 -0.37 -11.79
CA LYS A 73 7.27 -0.42 -10.66
C LYS A 73 7.87 0.21 -9.41
N ARG A 74 9.15 -0.07 -9.13
CA ARG A 74 9.87 0.49 -7.98
C ARG A 74 10.02 2.01 -8.09
N GLU A 75 10.38 2.52 -9.26
CA GLU A 75 10.52 3.96 -9.51
C GLU A 75 9.21 4.72 -9.26
N ILE A 76 8.09 4.17 -9.75
CA ILE A 76 6.76 4.75 -9.50
C ILE A 76 6.40 4.71 -8.01
N LEU A 77 6.65 3.60 -7.32
CA LEU A 77 6.41 3.51 -5.87
C LEU A 77 7.22 4.53 -5.08
N HIS A 78 8.46 4.82 -5.49
CA HIS A 78 9.30 5.83 -4.83
C HIS A 78 8.70 7.24 -4.87
N ILE A 79 7.79 7.54 -5.80
CA ILE A 79 7.14 8.85 -5.89
C ILE A 79 6.06 9.01 -4.81
N PHE A 80 5.40 7.90 -4.41
CA PHE A 80 4.32 7.91 -3.42
C PHE A 80 4.78 7.60 -1.99
N VAL A 81 5.95 6.97 -1.86
CA VAL A 81 6.49 6.57 -0.55
C VAL A 81 7.37 7.69 0.00
N ASP A 82 6.96 8.25 1.14
CA ASP A 82 7.77 9.22 1.89
C ASP A 82 8.88 8.51 2.68
N LYS A 83 8.52 7.45 3.41
CA LYS A 83 9.46 6.75 4.30
C LYS A 83 9.08 5.29 4.46
N ILE A 84 10.08 4.40 4.49
CA ILE A 84 9.92 3.00 4.88
C ILE A 84 10.75 2.74 6.14
N VAL A 85 10.09 2.30 7.20
CA VAL A 85 10.74 1.93 8.47
C VAL A 85 10.59 0.44 8.68
N GLY A 86 11.69 -0.29 8.60
CA GLY A 86 11.74 -1.70 8.98
C GLY A 86 12.19 -1.86 10.42
N THR A 87 11.33 -2.41 11.27
CA THR A 87 11.70 -2.82 12.63
C THR A 87 11.75 -4.34 12.73
N LYS A 88 12.81 -4.86 13.36
CA LYS A 88 12.96 -6.30 13.57
C LYS A 88 12.30 -6.66 14.91
N ILE A 89 11.15 -7.32 14.85
CA ILE A 89 10.38 -7.69 16.06
C ILE A 89 10.90 -9.00 16.67
N ASP A 90 11.18 -10.02 15.86
CA ASP A 90 11.60 -11.35 16.33
C ASP A 90 12.61 -12.00 15.37
N LYS A 91 13.02 -13.24 15.65
CA LYS A 91 13.95 -14.09 14.87
C LYS A 91 13.41 -14.37 13.46
N GLY A 92 13.49 -13.36 12.60
CA GLY A 92 13.15 -13.45 11.19
C GLY A 92 11.77 -12.90 10.83
N VAL A 93 11.19 -11.98 11.59
CA VAL A 93 10.04 -11.19 11.15
C VAL A 93 10.43 -9.72 11.13
N ILE A 94 10.21 -9.07 10.00
CA ILE A 94 10.40 -7.64 9.81
C ILE A 94 9.03 -7.00 9.75
N ASP A 95 8.77 -6.04 10.63
CA ASP A 95 7.60 -5.18 10.55
C ASP A 95 7.97 -3.93 9.76
N LEU A 96 7.40 -3.81 8.58
CA LEU A 96 7.55 -2.66 7.71
C LEU A 96 6.39 -1.71 7.98
N ALA A 97 6.73 -0.49 8.38
CA ALA A 97 5.82 0.64 8.33
C ALA A 97 6.16 1.46 7.09
N VAL A 98 5.20 1.57 6.16
CA VAL A 98 5.31 2.42 4.97
C VAL A 98 4.52 3.69 5.26
N SER A 99 5.20 4.83 5.24
CA SER A 99 4.58 6.15 5.30
C SER A 99 4.48 6.71 3.89
N TRP A 100 3.28 7.09 3.51
CA TRP A 100 2.96 7.63 2.19
C TRP A 100 3.02 9.16 2.21
N THR A 101 3.20 9.78 1.05
CA THR A 101 3.28 11.25 0.92
C THR A 101 1.99 11.97 1.35
N ASP A 102 0.86 11.27 1.40
CA ASP A 102 -0.43 11.79 1.86
C ASP A 102 -0.62 11.69 3.39
N THR A 103 0.44 11.37 4.14
CA THR A 103 0.46 11.14 5.60
C THR A 103 -0.23 9.87 6.07
N SER A 104 -0.78 9.05 5.16
CA SER A 104 -1.29 7.73 5.52
C SER A 104 -0.14 6.76 5.81
N PHE A 105 -0.45 5.66 6.50
CA PHE A 105 0.53 4.65 6.88
C PHE A 105 -0.02 3.24 6.70
N ASP A 106 0.82 2.35 6.20
CA ASP A 106 0.54 0.91 6.11
C ASP A 106 1.55 0.11 6.93
N HIS A 107 1.06 -0.96 7.57
CA HIS A 107 1.88 -1.91 8.31
C HIS A 107 1.86 -3.28 7.64
N LEU A 108 3.05 -3.76 7.31
CA LEU A 108 3.25 -5.06 6.69
C LEU A 108 4.25 -5.90 7.47
N ARG A 109 3.83 -7.09 7.90
CA ARG A 109 4.71 -8.06 8.53
C ARG A 109 5.26 -9.02 7.48
N LEU A 110 6.54 -8.86 7.17
CA LEU A 110 7.24 -9.76 6.25
C LEU A 110 7.94 -10.88 7.01
N PRO A 111 7.58 -12.15 6.74
CA PRO A 111 8.39 -13.26 7.20
C PRO A 111 9.70 -13.30 6.40
N ARG A 112 10.82 -13.49 7.08
CA ARG A 112 12.11 -13.74 6.44
C ARG A 112 12.05 -15.09 5.73
N VAL A 113 12.36 -15.08 4.44
CA VAL A 113 12.62 -16.30 3.68
C VAL A 113 14.04 -16.77 4.00
N THR A 114 14.17 -18.01 4.48
CA THR A 114 15.46 -18.66 4.74
C THR A 114 15.67 -19.82 3.77
N SER A 115 16.89 -20.34 3.66
CA SER A 115 17.15 -21.57 2.88
C SER A 115 16.32 -22.77 3.34
N SER A 116 15.93 -22.79 4.62
CA SER A 116 15.08 -23.83 5.21
C SER A 116 13.57 -23.58 5.03
N GLY A 117 13.19 -22.48 4.37
CA GLY A 117 11.80 -22.07 4.12
C GLY A 117 11.39 -20.77 4.82
N THR A 118 10.10 -20.47 4.74
CA THR A 118 9.48 -19.25 5.31
C THR A 118 9.26 -19.41 6.81
N VAL A 119 9.63 -18.40 7.61
CA VAL A 119 9.32 -18.36 9.06
C VAL A 119 7.81 -18.34 9.28
N TRP A 120 7.31 -19.04 10.31
CA TRP A 120 5.90 -19.01 10.69
C TRP A 120 5.62 -17.77 11.54
N LEU A 121 4.66 -16.95 11.11
CA LEU A 121 4.18 -15.81 11.86
C LEU A 121 3.30 -16.25 13.03
N PRO A 122 3.23 -15.48 14.13
CA PRO A 122 2.35 -15.79 15.25
C PRO A 122 0.88 -15.98 14.83
N GLN A 123 0.37 -15.12 13.94
CA GLN A 123 -1.02 -15.23 13.49
C GLN A 123 -1.27 -16.50 12.65
N GLU A 124 -0.29 -16.95 11.86
CA GLU A 124 -0.37 -18.22 11.13
C GLU A 124 -0.43 -19.41 12.10
N ILE A 125 0.32 -19.34 13.21
CA ILE A 125 0.32 -20.37 14.25
C ILE A 125 -1.05 -20.43 14.93
N ASP A 126 -1.60 -19.29 15.32
CA ASP A 126 -2.93 -19.22 15.94
C ASP A 126 -4.01 -19.74 14.98
N LEU A 127 -3.93 -19.36 13.71
CA LEU A 127 -4.83 -19.86 12.66
C LEU A 127 -4.72 -21.38 12.50
N LEU A 128 -3.50 -21.93 12.45
CA LEU A 128 -3.26 -23.37 12.33
C LEU A 128 -3.86 -24.15 13.50
N LEU A 129 -3.65 -23.67 14.73
CA LEU A 129 -4.21 -24.28 15.93
C LEU A 129 -5.74 -24.20 15.94
N SER A 130 -6.31 -23.05 15.55
CA SER A 130 -7.77 -22.85 15.49
C SER A 130 -8.47 -23.72 14.43
N LEU A 131 -7.85 -23.91 13.26
CA LEU A 131 -8.35 -24.79 12.20
C LEU A 131 -8.31 -26.24 12.66
N THR A 132 -7.19 -26.65 13.27
CA THR A 132 -7.04 -28.01 13.76
C THR A 132 -8.01 -28.34 14.91
N ALA A 133 -8.21 -27.40 15.84
CA ALA A 133 -9.16 -27.56 16.94
C ALA A 133 -10.61 -27.75 16.44
N ARG A 134 -10.94 -27.16 15.29
CA ARG A 134 -12.23 -27.35 14.61
C ARG A 134 -12.33 -28.64 13.79
N GLY A 135 -11.26 -29.43 13.72
CA GLY A 135 -11.21 -30.65 12.92
C GLY A 135 -11.12 -30.38 11.42
N ALA A 136 -10.49 -29.26 11.01
CA ALA A 136 -10.28 -28.96 9.60
C ALA A 136 -9.54 -30.09 8.87
N THR A 137 -9.97 -30.34 7.64
CA THR A 137 -9.40 -31.35 6.75
C THR A 137 -8.01 -30.92 6.22
N GLN A 138 -7.27 -31.87 5.64
CA GLN A 138 -5.97 -31.58 5.02
C GLN A 138 -6.05 -30.48 3.95
N VAL A 139 -7.14 -30.49 3.17
CA VAL A 139 -7.35 -29.53 2.07
C VAL A 139 -7.64 -28.14 2.61
N GLU A 140 -8.49 -28.02 3.63
CA GLU A 140 -8.79 -26.73 4.28
C GLU A 140 -7.54 -26.13 4.94
N LEU A 141 -6.72 -26.96 5.58
CA LEU A 141 -5.45 -26.53 6.15
C LEU A 141 -4.48 -26.05 5.06
N ALA A 142 -4.31 -26.79 3.98
CA ALA A 142 -3.45 -26.36 2.88
C ALA A 142 -3.97 -25.11 2.16
N GLN A 143 -5.29 -24.97 2.01
CA GLN A 143 -5.92 -23.79 1.45
C GLN A 143 -5.66 -22.54 2.30
N ALA A 144 -5.65 -22.68 3.63
CA ALA A 144 -5.32 -21.58 4.54
C ALA A 144 -3.83 -21.18 4.49
N PHE A 145 -2.95 -22.07 4.02
CA PHE A 145 -1.50 -21.85 3.92
C PHE A 145 -1.00 -22.24 2.51
N PRO A 146 -1.43 -21.52 1.45
CA PRO A 146 -1.31 -22.01 0.08
C PRO A 146 0.13 -22.15 -0.42
N ASP A 147 1.04 -21.33 0.11
CA ASP A 147 2.47 -21.32 -0.26
C ASP A 147 3.30 -22.35 0.53
N ARG A 148 2.71 -23.03 1.52
CA ARG A 148 3.43 -24.00 2.36
C ARG A 148 3.15 -25.42 1.89
N THR A 149 4.19 -26.25 1.89
CA THR A 149 4.04 -27.68 1.64
C THR A 149 3.34 -28.38 2.79
N TRP A 150 2.61 -29.46 2.51
CA TRP A 150 1.93 -30.23 3.54
C TRP A 150 2.87 -30.68 4.67
N ARG A 151 4.08 -31.15 4.33
CA ARG A 151 5.13 -31.51 5.28
C ARG A 151 5.48 -30.37 6.23
N SER A 152 5.56 -29.13 5.73
CA SER A 152 5.86 -27.96 6.55
C SER A 152 4.77 -27.68 7.57
N ILE A 153 3.50 -27.74 7.14
CA ILE A 153 2.31 -27.56 8.00
C ILE A 153 2.27 -28.65 9.08
N TYR A 154 2.39 -29.92 8.68
CA TYR A 154 2.39 -31.06 9.59
C TYR A 154 3.52 -30.96 10.63
N ASN A 155 4.76 -30.73 10.18
CA ASN A 155 5.91 -30.62 11.07
C ASN A 155 5.75 -29.45 12.05
N LYS A 156 5.22 -28.32 11.60
CA LYS A 156 4.96 -27.17 12.47
C LYS A 156 3.93 -27.51 13.54
N TYR A 157 2.82 -28.12 13.15
CA TYR A 157 1.78 -28.56 14.08
C TYR A 157 2.36 -29.51 15.14
N THR A 158 3.02 -30.58 14.72
CA THR A 158 3.62 -31.58 15.64
C THR A 158 4.69 -30.96 16.53
N ALA A 159 5.47 -30.00 16.04
CA ALA A 159 6.45 -29.29 16.86
C ALA A 159 5.80 -28.47 17.99
N LEU A 160 4.62 -27.87 17.73
CA LEU A 160 3.86 -27.06 18.68
C LEU A 160 3.10 -27.92 19.70
N THR A 161 2.35 -28.93 19.23
CA THR A 161 1.46 -29.73 20.08
C THR A 161 2.14 -30.96 20.70
N LYS A 162 3.32 -31.33 20.20
CA LYS A 162 4.01 -32.60 20.52
C LYS A 162 3.18 -33.85 20.20
N ALA A 163 2.12 -33.71 19.39
CA ALA A 163 1.25 -34.79 18.96
C ALA A 163 1.22 -34.89 17.42
N PRO A 164 1.10 -36.10 16.85
CA PRO A 164 0.83 -36.25 15.44
C PRO A 164 -0.55 -35.68 15.12
N LEU A 165 -0.69 -35.07 13.94
CA LEU A 165 -1.99 -34.64 13.44
C LEU A 165 -2.76 -35.88 12.97
N ASP A 166 -3.84 -36.24 13.65
CA ASP A 166 -4.69 -37.39 13.26
C ASP A 166 -5.57 -37.01 12.07
N LEU A 167 -4.97 -36.98 10.89
CA LEU A 167 -5.72 -36.86 9.65
C LEU A 167 -6.15 -38.24 9.20
N ARG A 168 -7.42 -38.54 9.45
CA ARG A 168 -8.06 -39.81 9.13
C ARG A 168 -7.84 -40.22 7.66
N LYS A 169 -7.05 -41.27 7.46
CA LYS A 169 -6.92 -42.25 6.34
C LYS A 169 -6.82 -41.79 4.87
N ASN A 170 -7.21 -40.58 4.50
CA ASN A 170 -7.06 -40.09 3.13
C ASN A 170 -6.18 -38.84 3.15
N HIS A 171 -5.02 -38.94 2.50
CA HIS A 171 -4.12 -37.81 2.30
C HIS A 171 -4.29 -37.28 0.86
N PRO A 172 -5.32 -36.45 0.58
CA PRO A 172 -5.53 -35.90 -0.76
C PRO A 172 -4.33 -35.09 -1.26
N ILE A 173 -3.58 -34.45 -0.36
CA ILE A 173 -2.41 -33.62 -0.69
C ILE A 173 -1.13 -34.40 -0.41
N GLY A 174 -0.24 -34.44 -1.39
CA GLY A 174 1.07 -35.09 -1.29
C GLY A 174 1.95 -34.45 -0.21
N ARG A 175 2.88 -35.22 0.34
CA ARG A 175 3.76 -34.77 1.44
C ARG A 175 4.50 -33.46 1.13
N ASP A 176 5.02 -33.34 -0.09
CA ASP A 176 5.83 -32.20 -0.54
C ASP A 176 5.07 -31.27 -1.48
N GLU A 177 3.74 -31.42 -1.52
CA GLU A 177 2.86 -30.66 -2.40
C GLU A 177 2.35 -29.40 -1.69
N THR A 178 2.32 -28.26 -2.40
CA THR A 178 1.61 -27.04 -1.98
C THR A 178 0.15 -27.08 -2.43
N TYR A 179 -0.71 -26.23 -1.88
CA TYR A 179 -2.12 -26.19 -2.28
C TYR A 179 -2.31 -25.90 -3.78
N HIS A 180 -1.51 -24.99 -4.32
CA HIS A 180 -1.52 -24.69 -5.76
C HIS A 180 -1.14 -25.90 -6.62
N GLN A 181 -0.13 -26.66 -6.20
CA GLN A 181 0.28 -27.88 -6.91
C GLN A 181 -0.82 -28.95 -6.87
N TYR A 182 -1.48 -29.10 -5.72
CA TYR A 182 -2.65 -29.98 -5.57
C TYR A 182 -3.78 -29.59 -6.52
N LEU A 183 -4.15 -28.30 -6.57
CA LEU A 183 -5.16 -27.81 -7.50
C LEU A 183 -4.78 -28.06 -8.96
N ASN A 184 -3.52 -27.87 -9.33
CA ASN A 184 -3.04 -28.17 -10.67
C ASN A 184 -3.13 -29.67 -10.99
N ARG A 185 -2.80 -30.55 -10.04
CA ARG A 185 -2.85 -32.01 -10.23
C ARG A 185 -4.29 -32.54 -10.35
N VAL A 186 -5.22 -32.01 -9.56
CA VAL A 186 -6.63 -32.44 -9.56
C VAL A 186 -7.44 -31.75 -10.66
N GLY A 187 -7.10 -30.51 -10.98
CA GLY A 187 -7.75 -29.69 -12.02
C GLY A 187 -7.31 -30.01 -13.44
N GLN A 188 -6.18 -30.71 -13.64
CA GLN A 188 -5.84 -31.26 -14.94
C GLN A 188 -6.76 -32.45 -15.24
N PRO A 189 -7.59 -32.41 -16.30
CA PRO A 189 -8.30 -33.60 -16.75
C PRO A 189 -7.22 -34.61 -17.13
N SER A 190 -7.26 -35.79 -16.51
CA SER A 190 -6.35 -36.88 -16.80
C SER A 190 -6.50 -37.29 -18.26
N THR A 191 -5.71 -36.72 -19.17
CA THR A 191 -5.57 -37.15 -20.57
C THR A 191 -4.78 -38.47 -20.65
N ASN A 192 -5.05 -39.39 -19.73
CA ASN A 192 -4.46 -40.71 -19.71
C ASN A 192 -5.45 -41.72 -20.30
N THR A 193 -5.94 -41.42 -21.51
CA THR A 193 -6.49 -42.45 -22.40
C THR A 193 -5.29 -43.22 -22.96
N LYS A 194 -4.85 -44.22 -22.20
CA LYS A 194 -3.92 -45.25 -22.70
C LYS A 194 -4.50 -45.83 -23.97
N GLY A 195 -3.97 -45.41 -25.12
CA GLY A 195 -4.02 -46.16 -26.35
C GLY A 195 -3.37 -47.50 -26.11
N SER A 196 -4.20 -48.51 -25.85
CA SER A 196 -3.88 -49.92 -26.00
C SER A 196 -3.27 -50.11 -27.38
N SER A 197 -1.94 -50.21 -27.45
CA SER A 197 -1.27 -50.66 -28.67
C SER A 197 -1.57 -52.15 -28.82
N PRO A 198 -2.22 -52.59 -29.91
CA PRO A 198 -2.37 -54.00 -30.18
C PRO A 198 -1.00 -54.53 -30.62
N THR A 199 -0.39 -55.37 -29.78
CA THR A 199 0.75 -56.18 -30.18
C THR A 199 0.25 -57.24 -31.15
N CYS A 200 0.70 -57.18 -32.41
CA CYS A 200 0.69 -58.32 -33.34
C CYS A 200 1.87 -59.24 -33.04
#